data_AF-A0A3B9YHH1-F1
#
_entry.id   AF-A0A3B9YHH1-F1
#
_cell.length_a   1.000
_cell.length_b   1.000
_cell.length_c   1.000
_cell.angle_alpha   90.00
_cell.angle_beta   90.00
_cell.angle_gamma   90.00
#
_symmetry.space_group_name_H-M   'P 1'
#
loop_
_entity.id
_entity.type
_entity.pdbx_description
1 polymer ?
#
loop_
_entity_poly.entity_id
_entity_poly.type
_entity_poly.pdbx_seq_one_letter_code
_entity_poly.pdbx_strand_id
1 'polypeptide(L)'
;MILSRGKKAPRPPLLGLAERTAEVFQAFEAFIREPADNGAALVLQAAIRFEEALKALPAPGTSLAAERRLERTIIRGFEEAVLSARLAADETLRFGADAAPFAPMAEALAFAAQDMASAMRKDKGWAEALVRARKYEGNFQVLHRRALEALLSHPNVVTLLKTKEILKRFSDAGLRLGQAAEALGELYSRNP
;
A
#
# COMPACT_ATOMS: atom_id res chain seq x y z
N MET A 1 -21.92 -18.60 33.57
CA MET A 1 -21.96 -17.22 33.03
C MET A 1 -20.92 -17.12 31.93
N ILE A 2 -21.32 -17.37 30.68
CA ILE A 2 -20.40 -17.32 29.54
C ILE A 2 -20.32 -15.84 29.14
N LEU A 3 -19.16 -15.21 29.41
CA LEU A 3 -18.89 -13.86 28.97
C LEU A 3 -18.87 -13.86 27.44
N SER A 4 -19.93 -13.33 26.83
CA SER A 4 -19.97 -13.02 25.41
C SER A 4 -18.84 -12.05 25.10
N ARG A 5 -17.75 -12.55 24.49
CA ARG A 5 -16.75 -11.70 23.86
C ARG A 5 -17.47 -10.98 22.72
N GLY A 6 -17.91 -9.75 23.00
CA GLY A 6 -18.50 -8.88 22.00
C GLY A 6 -17.54 -8.79 20.82
N LYS A 7 -17.99 -9.23 19.65
CA LYS A 7 -17.29 -9.04 18.37
C LYS A 7 -16.99 -7.55 18.23
N LYS A 8 -15.76 -7.14 18.54
CA LYS A 8 -15.35 -5.76 18.30
C LYS A 8 -15.32 -5.59 16.78
N ALA A 9 -16.27 -4.80 16.28
CA ALA A 9 -16.28 -4.31 14.92
C ALA A 9 -14.89 -3.76 14.55
N PRO A 10 -14.50 -3.79 13.25
CA PRO A 10 -13.26 -3.14 12.83
C PRO A 10 -13.24 -1.71 13.35
N ARG A 11 -12.10 -1.30 13.89
CA ARG A 11 -11.97 0.03 14.50
C ARG A 11 -12.19 1.06 13.40
N PRO A 12 -13.29 1.84 13.45
CA PRO A 12 -13.64 2.79 12.39
C PRO A 12 -12.49 3.71 11.92
N PRO A 13 -11.56 4.14 12.81
CA PRO A 13 -10.45 4.99 12.38
C PRO A 13 -9.43 4.31 11.46
N LEU A 14 -9.13 3.02 11.66
CA LEU A 14 -8.17 2.29 10.82
C LEU A 14 -8.75 1.95 9.44
N LEU A 15 -10.05 1.68 9.38
CA LEU A 15 -10.76 1.49 8.12
C LEU A 15 -10.66 2.74 7.24
N GLY A 16 -10.94 3.93 7.80
CA GLY A 16 -10.81 5.18 7.06
C GLY A 16 -9.38 5.39 6.53
N LEU A 17 -8.35 5.04 7.29
CA LEU A 17 -6.97 5.12 6.83
C LEU A 17 -6.70 4.14 5.66
N ALA A 18 -7.18 2.90 5.75
CA ALA A 18 -7.02 1.92 4.68
C ALA A 18 -7.75 2.31 3.38
N GLU A 19 -8.94 2.89 3.49
CA GLU A 19 -9.69 3.42 2.35
C GLU A 19 -8.91 4.56 1.67
N ARG A 20 -8.32 5.48 2.45
CA ARG A 20 -7.43 6.52 1.89
C ARG A 20 -6.17 5.96 1.27
N THR A 21 -5.59 4.90 1.84
CA THR A 21 -4.46 4.20 1.20
C THR A 21 -4.88 3.61 -0.15
N ALA A 22 -6.05 2.97 -0.24
CA ALA A 22 -6.57 2.43 -1.49
C ALA A 22 -6.82 3.53 -2.54
N GLU A 23 -7.35 4.68 -2.14
CA GLU A 23 -7.50 5.84 -3.03
C GLU A 23 -6.17 6.33 -3.61
N VAL A 24 -5.11 6.40 -2.78
CA VAL A 24 -3.76 6.78 -3.24
C VAL A 24 -3.26 5.79 -4.29
N PHE A 25 -3.32 4.49 -4.01
CA PHE A 25 -2.80 3.49 -4.95
C PHE A 25 -3.64 3.37 -6.22
N GLN A 26 -4.94 3.65 -6.16
CA GLN A 26 -5.77 3.75 -7.35
C GLN A 26 -5.39 4.96 -8.23
N ALA A 27 -5.16 6.13 -7.62
CA ALA A 27 -4.67 7.29 -8.36
C ALA A 27 -3.26 7.05 -8.94
N PHE A 28 -2.40 6.37 -8.19
CA PHE A 28 -1.05 6.03 -8.61
C PHE A 28 -1.04 5.04 -9.79
N GLU A 29 -1.89 4.01 -9.74
CA GLU A 29 -2.07 3.06 -10.83
C GLU A 29 -2.55 3.74 -12.11
N ALA A 30 -3.56 4.62 -12.01
CA ALA A 30 -4.05 5.39 -13.13
C ALA A 30 -2.96 6.29 -13.73
N PHE A 31 -2.16 6.96 -12.89
CA PHE A 31 -1.02 7.76 -13.34
C PHE A 31 0.05 6.93 -14.06
N ILE A 32 0.37 5.74 -13.58
CA ILE A 32 1.40 4.89 -14.22
C ILE A 32 0.91 4.38 -15.58
N ARG A 33 -0.39 4.11 -15.73
CA ARG A 33 -0.98 3.73 -17.03
C ARG A 33 -0.98 4.88 -18.02
N GLU A 34 -1.30 6.10 -17.57
CA GLU A 34 -1.34 7.30 -18.38
C GLU A 34 -0.55 8.44 -17.70
N PRO A 35 0.80 8.46 -17.86
CA PRO A 35 1.65 9.43 -17.19
C PRO A 35 1.44 10.83 -17.76
N ALA A 36 0.76 11.68 -17.00
CA ALA A 36 0.57 13.08 -17.30
C ALA A 36 0.62 13.90 -16.01
N ASP A 37 0.94 15.20 -16.13
CA ASP A 37 1.12 16.10 -14.98
C ASP A 37 -0.14 16.19 -14.10
N ASN A 38 -1.32 16.14 -14.73
CA ASN A 38 -2.60 16.07 -14.03
C ASN A 38 -2.74 14.78 -13.20
N GLY A 39 -2.22 13.65 -13.67
CA GLY A 39 -2.23 12.37 -12.98
C GLY A 39 -1.39 12.38 -11.70
N ALA A 40 -0.16 12.90 -11.75
CA ALA A 40 0.69 13.01 -10.55
C ALA A 40 0.10 13.98 -9.52
N ALA A 41 -0.56 15.06 -9.97
CA ALA A 41 -1.29 15.96 -9.08
C ALA A 41 -2.44 15.23 -8.34
N LEU A 42 -3.13 14.29 -8.99
CA LEU A 42 -4.16 13.46 -8.35
C LEU A 42 -3.56 12.52 -7.29
N VAL A 43 -2.40 11.92 -7.56
CA VAL A 43 -1.66 11.11 -6.56
C VAL A 43 -1.33 11.96 -5.34
N LEU A 44 -0.81 13.18 -5.55
CA LEU A 44 -0.48 14.10 -4.47
C LEU A 44 -1.73 14.50 -3.66
N GLN A 45 -2.83 14.85 -4.32
CA GLN A 45 -4.09 15.20 -3.63
C GLN A 45 -4.62 14.03 -2.79
N ALA A 46 -4.57 12.80 -3.30
CA ALA A 46 -4.95 11.62 -2.55
C ALA A 46 -4.03 11.41 -1.33
N ALA A 47 -2.72 11.63 -1.48
CA ALA A 47 -1.76 11.52 -0.39
C ALA A 47 -1.99 12.57 0.70
N ILE A 48 -2.34 13.81 0.34
CA ILE A 48 -2.71 14.85 1.30
C ILE A 48 -3.94 14.43 2.12
N ARG A 49 -4.98 13.89 1.47
CA ARG A 49 -6.18 13.37 2.17
C ARG A 49 -5.84 12.20 3.11
N PHE A 50 -4.89 11.35 2.72
CA PHE A 50 -4.36 10.31 3.60
C PHE A 50 -3.66 10.90 4.82
N GLU A 51 -2.78 11.90 4.65
CA GLU A 51 -2.08 12.56 5.76
C GLU A 51 -3.05 13.27 6.71
N GLU A 52 -4.12 13.89 6.19
CA GLU A 52 -5.18 14.48 7.00
C GLU A 52 -5.91 13.43 7.84
N ALA A 53 -6.25 12.29 7.24
CA ALA A 53 -6.85 11.17 7.95
C ALA A 53 -5.92 10.59 9.03
N LEU A 54 -4.61 10.48 8.73
CA LEU A 54 -3.58 10.05 9.67
C LEU A 54 -3.50 10.99 10.88
N LYS A 55 -3.50 12.31 10.67
CA LYS A 55 -3.48 13.31 11.75
C LYS A 55 -4.75 13.29 12.60
N ALA A 56 -5.88 12.94 12.00
CA ALA A 56 -7.16 12.82 12.68
C ALA A 56 -7.33 11.50 13.46
N LEU A 57 -6.37 10.56 13.35
CA LEU A 57 -6.47 9.30 14.08
C LEU A 57 -6.42 9.52 15.59
N PRO A 58 -7.40 8.98 16.35
CA PRO A 58 -7.31 8.98 17.80
C PRO A 58 -6.16 8.08 18.26
N ALA A 59 -5.70 8.29 19.50
CA ALA A 59 -4.73 7.41 20.13
C ALA A 59 -5.20 5.93 20.06
N PRO A 60 -4.27 4.95 19.99
CA PRO A 60 -4.62 3.53 19.85
C PRO A 60 -5.69 3.09 20.86
N GLY A 61 -6.86 2.67 20.37
CA GLY A 61 -8.03 2.38 21.20
C GLY A 61 -7.94 1.08 22.02
N THR A 62 -6.76 0.46 22.13
CA THR A 62 -6.54 -0.78 22.86
C THR A 62 -5.65 -0.58 24.08
N SER A 63 -6.09 -1.13 25.21
CA SER A 63 -5.31 -1.24 26.44
C SER A 63 -4.27 -2.36 26.38
N LEU A 64 -4.33 -3.27 25.40
CA LEU A 64 -3.38 -4.37 25.23
C LEU A 64 -2.15 -3.93 24.44
N ALA A 65 -0.96 -4.10 25.04
CA ALA A 65 0.30 -3.67 24.44
C ALA A 65 0.60 -4.32 23.08
N ALA A 66 0.23 -5.61 22.94
CA ALA A 66 0.42 -6.36 21.70
C ALA A 66 -0.44 -5.80 20.55
N GLU A 67 -1.73 -5.54 20.80
CA GLU A 67 -2.61 -4.94 19.80
C GLU A 67 -2.17 -3.53 19.43
N ARG A 68 -1.73 -2.70 20.39
CA ARG A 68 -1.18 -1.37 20.09
C ARG A 68 0.03 -1.43 19.15
N ARG A 69 0.87 -2.46 19.31
CA ARG A 69 2.03 -2.68 18.43
C ARG A 69 1.56 -3.01 17.02
N LEU A 70 0.59 -3.91 16.87
CA LEU A 70 0.03 -4.27 15.57
C LEU A 70 -0.62 -3.07 14.87
N GLU A 71 -1.41 -2.26 15.59
CA GLU A 71 -2.01 -1.04 15.04
C GLU A 71 -0.96 -0.05 14.54
N ARG A 72 0.11 0.16 15.31
CA ARG A 72 1.22 1.01 14.87
C ARG A 72 1.94 0.44 13.64
N THR A 73 2.11 -0.87 13.56
CA THR A 73 2.69 -1.52 12.38
C THR A 73 1.83 -1.30 11.14
N ILE A 74 0.51 -1.43 11.27
CA ILE A 74 -0.45 -1.18 10.18
C ILE A 74 -0.37 0.29 9.73
N ILE A 75 -0.49 1.23 10.67
CA ILE A 75 -0.45 2.68 10.38
C ILE A 75 0.86 3.05 9.67
N ARG A 76 1.99 2.60 10.22
CA ARG A 76 3.31 2.87 9.66
C ARG A 76 3.47 2.25 8.28
N GLY A 77 2.99 1.03 8.08
CA GLY A 77 3.05 0.38 6.77
C GLY A 77 2.25 1.15 5.71
N PHE A 78 1.06 1.66 6.05
CA PHE A 78 0.31 2.54 5.14
C PHE A 78 1.03 3.86 4.86
N GLU A 79 1.55 4.52 5.89
CA GLU A 79 2.27 5.80 5.75
C GLU A 79 3.50 5.66 4.84
N GLU A 80 4.35 4.67 5.10
CA GLU A 80 5.56 4.43 4.33
C GLU A 80 5.24 3.98 2.89
N ALA A 81 4.15 3.22 2.69
CA ALA A 81 3.69 2.82 1.36
C ALA A 81 3.17 4.01 0.54
N VAL A 82 2.34 4.87 1.14
CA VAL A 82 1.81 6.09 0.51
C VAL A 82 2.94 7.06 0.16
N LEU A 83 3.91 7.25 1.06
CA LEU A 83 5.09 8.05 0.78
C LEU A 83 5.87 7.53 -0.43
N SER A 84 6.07 6.21 -0.49
CA SER A 84 6.80 5.57 -1.60
C SER A 84 6.08 5.73 -2.93
N ALA A 85 4.75 5.56 -2.97
CA ALA A 85 3.95 5.80 -4.18
C ALA A 85 4.03 7.26 -4.66
N ARG A 86 3.97 8.22 -3.73
CA ARG A 86 4.11 9.65 -4.04
C ARG A 86 5.47 9.97 -4.62
N LEU A 87 6.54 9.44 -4.02
CA LEU A 87 7.91 9.63 -4.52
C LEU A 87 8.10 9.00 -5.90
N ALA A 88 7.55 7.79 -6.12
CA ALA A 88 7.60 7.14 -7.43
C ALA A 88 6.93 7.98 -8.52
N ALA A 89 5.77 8.60 -8.23
CA ALA A 89 5.06 9.45 -9.18
C ALA A 89 5.88 10.71 -9.54
N ASP A 90 6.42 11.40 -8.52
CA ASP A 90 7.26 12.60 -8.70
C ASP A 90 8.56 12.27 -9.46
N GLU A 91 9.24 11.17 -9.10
CA GLU A 91 10.45 10.70 -9.77
C GLU A 91 10.18 10.29 -11.23
N THR A 92 9.04 9.65 -11.52
CA THR A 92 8.65 9.28 -12.89
C THR A 92 8.55 10.51 -13.80
N LEU A 93 7.88 11.58 -13.33
CA LEU A 93 7.80 12.85 -14.07
C LEU A 93 9.16 13.53 -14.20
N ARG A 94 9.87 13.73 -13.08
CA ARG A 94 11.16 14.47 -13.07
C ARG A 94 12.22 13.79 -13.92
N PHE A 95 12.22 12.47 -13.96
CA PHE A 95 13.19 11.71 -14.73
C PHE A 95 12.81 11.57 -16.20
N GLY A 96 11.56 11.86 -16.56
CA GLY A 96 10.99 11.56 -17.88
C GLY A 96 11.09 10.06 -18.17
N ALA A 97 10.83 9.23 -17.16
CA ALA A 97 10.97 7.78 -17.26
C ALA A 97 9.76 7.17 -17.97
N ASP A 98 9.99 6.16 -18.80
CA ASP A 98 8.92 5.32 -19.33
C ASP A 98 8.25 4.55 -18.18
N ALA A 99 6.95 4.77 -18.00
CA ALA A 99 6.17 4.17 -16.93
C ALA A 99 5.57 2.80 -17.31
N ALA A 100 5.53 2.46 -18.61
CA ALA A 100 4.92 1.22 -19.08
C ALA A 100 5.46 -0.05 -18.38
N PRO A 101 6.77 -0.18 -18.09
CA PRO A 101 7.30 -1.33 -17.35
C PRO A 101 6.78 -1.45 -15.91
N PHE A 102 6.26 -0.36 -15.33
CA PHE A 102 5.79 -0.33 -13.95
C PHE A 102 4.30 -0.64 -13.80
N ALA A 103 3.53 -0.64 -14.89
CA ALA A 103 2.07 -0.80 -14.83
C ALA A 103 1.62 -2.07 -14.07
N PRO A 104 2.21 -3.27 -14.29
CA PRO A 104 1.82 -4.46 -13.53
C PRO A 104 2.09 -4.34 -12.03
N MET A 105 3.14 -3.61 -11.64
CA MET A 105 3.48 -3.38 -10.23
C MET A 105 2.52 -2.37 -9.61
N ALA A 106 2.15 -1.31 -10.33
CA ALA A 106 1.19 -0.33 -9.85
C ALA A 106 -0.21 -0.96 -9.64
N GLU A 107 -0.63 -1.80 -10.58
CA GLU A 107 -1.86 -2.59 -10.49
C GLU A 107 -1.85 -3.54 -9.29
N ALA A 108 -0.76 -4.27 -9.06
CA ALA A 108 -0.62 -5.14 -7.91
C ALA A 108 -0.71 -4.37 -6.57
N LEU A 109 -0.14 -3.17 -6.49
CA LEU A 109 -0.22 -2.32 -5.28
C LEU A 109 -1.64 -1.80 -5.06
N ALA A 110 -2.33 -1.38 -6.12
CA ALA A 110 -3.73 -0.96 -6.06
C ALA A 110 -4.63 -2.09 -5.55
N PHE A 111 -4.50 -3.30 -6.09
CA PHE A 111 -5.26 -4.45 -5.61
C PHE A 111 -4.91 -4.82 -4.17
N ALA A 112 -3.63 -4.77 -3.77
CA ALA A 112 -3.23 -5.01 -2.38
C ALA A 112 -3.92 -4.04 -1.43
N ALA A 113 -3.91 -2.73 -1.73
CA ALA A 113 -4.54 -1.72 -0.89
C ALA A 113 -6.07 -1.88 -0.83
N GLN A 114 -6.71 -2.23 -1.96
CA GLN A 114 -8.16 -2.52 -2.01
C GLN A 114 -8.53 -3.77 -1.22
N ASP A 115 -7.77 -4.86 -1.35
CA ASP A 115 -7.98 -6.08 -0.58
C ASP A 115 -7.81 -5.83 0.92
N MET A 116 -6.87 -4.97 1.33
CA MET A 116 -6.71 -4.55 2.72
C MET A 116 -7.89 -3.72 3.22
N ALA A 117 -8.39 -2.75 2.45
CA ALA A 117 -9.57 -1.96 2.81
C ALA A 117 -10.82 -2.85 2.93
N SER A 118 -11.02 -3.77 2.00
CA SER A 118 -12.09 -4.79 2.03
C SER A 118 -11.98 -5.69 3.26
N ALA A 119 -10.76 -6.17 3.56
CA ALA A 119 -10.50 -6.95 4.77
C ALA A 119 -10.84 -6.15 6.03
N MET A 120 -10.47 -4.86 6.05
CA MET A 120 -10.78 -3.97 7.17
C MET A 120 -12.27 -3.68 7.34
N ARG A 121 -13.02 -3.59 6.25
CA ARG A 121 -14.48 -3.40 6.29
C ARG A 121 -15.22 -4.65 6.80
N LYS A 122 -14.55 -5.80 6.78
CA LYS A 122 -15.13 -7.14 7.00
C LYS A 122 -16.25 -7.46 6.00
N ASP A 123 -16.06 -7.07 4.75
CA ASP A 123 -16.98 -7.39 3.65
C ASP A 123 -17.07 -8.91 3.41
N LYS A 124 -18.03 -9.34 2.59
CA LYS A 124 -18.13 -10.76 2.21
C LYS A 124 -16.83 -11.19 1.53
N GLY A 125 -16.16 -12.20 2.10
CA GLY A 125 -14.86 -12.68 1.62
C GLY A 125 -13.65 -11.92 2.16
N TRP A 126 -13.79 -11.19 3.28
CA TRP A 126 -12.69 -10.44 3.91
C TRP A 126 -11.49 -11.31 4.28
N ALA A 127 -11.71 -12.58 4.63
CA ALA A 127 -10.65 -13.52 4.97
C ALA A 127 -9.82 -13.87 3.74
N GLU A 128 -10.47 -14.11 2.60
CA GLU A 128 -9.82 -14.34 1.32
C GLU A 128 -9.09 -13.09 0.82
N ALA A 129 -9.68 -11.90 1.00
CA ALA A 129 -9.03 -10.62 0.70
C ALA A 129 -7.75 -10.43 1.52
N LEU A 130 -7.78 -10.73 2.82
CA LEU A 130 -6.60 -10.70 3.67
C LEU A 130 -5.53 -11.71 3.22
N VAL A 131 -5.92 -12.92 2.82
CA VAL A 131 -4.98 -13.93 2.30
C VAL A 131 -4.33 -13.44 1.01
N ARG A 132 -5.08 -12.81 0.10
CA ARG A 132 -4.52 -12.18 -1.11
C ARG A 132 -3.58 -11.02 -0.76
N ALA A 133 -4.01 -10.12 0.13
CA ALA A 133 -3.23 -8.99 0.63
C ALA A 133 -1.80 -9.43 1.07
N ARG A 134 -1.73 -10.51 1.84
CA ARG A 134 -0.45 -11.08 2.33
C ARG A 134 0.42 -11.72 1.24
N LYS A 135 -0.18 -12.17 0.13
CA LYS A 135 0.55 -12.79 -0.98
C LYS A 135 1.12 -11.77 -1.97
N TYR A 136 0.67 -10.51 -1.95
CA TYR A 136 1.16 -9.52 -2.91
C TYR A 136 2.65 -9.23 -2.74
N GLU A 137 3.24 -9.32 -1.54
CA GLU A 137 4.69 -9.15 -1.37
C GLU A 137 5.48 -10.14 -2.25
N GLY A 138 5.10 -11.42 -2.22
CA GLY A 138 5.74 -12.46 -3.03
C GLY A 138 5.55 -12.24 -4.53
N ASN A 139 4.34 -11.88 -4.96
CA ASN A 139 4.08 -11.54 -6.36
C ASN A 139 4.88 -10.31 -6.80
N PHE A 140 5.00 -9.31 -5.91
CA PHE A 140 5.71 -8.08 -6.17
C PHE A 140 7.21 -8.32 -6.35
N GLN A 141 7.82 -9.17 -5.53
CA GLN A 141 9.23 -9.54 -5.69
C GLN A 141 9.52 -10.20 -7.05
N VAL A 142 8.57 -10.98 -7.58
CA VAL A 142 8.67 -11.56 -8.93
C VAL A 142 8.60 -10.48 -10.00
N LEU A 143 7.62 -9.58 -9.92
CA LEU A 143 7.47 -8.47 -10.87
C LEU A 143 8.68 -7.54 -10.86
N HIS A 144 9.17 -7.17 -9.68
CA HIS A 144 10.36 -6.34 -9.50
C HIS A 144 11.62 -7.00 -10.09
N ARG A 145 11.79 -8.32 -9.88
CA ARG A 145 12.92 -9.06 -10.47
C ARG A 145 12.88 -9.05 -11.99
N ARG A 146 11.71 -9.32 -12.58
CA ARG A 146 11.52 -9.27 -14.04
C ARG A 146 11.82 -7.89 -14.62
N ALA A 147 11.38 -6.82 -13.92
CA ALA A 147 11.67 -5.45 -14.33
C ALA A 147 13.17 -5.14 -14.26
N LEU A 148 13.88 -5.59 -13.22
CA LEU A 148 15.34 -5.45 -13.12
C LEU A 148 16.08 -6.22 -14.22
N GLU A 149 15.67 -7.46 -14.49
CA GLU A 149 16.26 -8.29 -15.56
C GLU A 149 16.13 -7.60 -16.92
N ALA A 150 14.96 -7.03 -17.23
CA ALA A 150 14.75 -6.26 -18.45
C ALA A 150 15.63 -4.98 -18.52
N LEU A 151 15.97 -4.38 -17.38
CA LEU A 151 16.79 -3.18 -17.32
C LEU A 151 18.29 -3.43 -17.48
N LEU A 152 18.79 -4.61 -17.11
CA LEU A 152 20.21 -4.93 -17.21
C LEU A 152 20.71 -4.99 -18.67
N SER A 153 19.80 -5.16 -19.63
CA SER A 153 20.11 -5.07 -21.06
C SER A 153 20.08 -3.63 -21.62
N HIS A 154 19.74 -2.62 -20.82
CA HIS A 154 19.60 -1.25 -21.32
C HIS A 154 20.97 -0.59 -21.54
N PRO A 155 21.30 -0.11 -22.75
CA PRO A 155 22.63 0.43 -23.08
C PRO A 155 22.94 1.80 -22.44
N ASN A 156 21.98 2.41 -21.74
CA ASN A 156 22.10 3.76 -21.18
C ASN A 156 22.07 3.70 -19.66
N VAL A 157 23.23 3.93 -19.04
CA VAL A 157 23.43 3.89 -17.59
C VAL A 157 22.56 4.92 -16.85
N VAL A 158 22.34 6.11 -17.44
CA VAL A 158 21.51 7.15 -16.81
C VAL A 158 20.05 6.69 -16.74
N THR A 159 19.51 6.13 -17.83
CA THR A 159 18.17 5.55 -17.84
C THR A 159 18.07 4.41 -16.83
N LEU A 160 19.06 3.51 -16.79
CA LEU A 160 19.09 2.40 -15.84
C LEU A 160 19.03 2.88 -14.38
N LEU A 161 19.81 3.90 -14.02
CA LEU A 161 19.82 4.44 -12.65
C LEU A 161 18.49 5.09 -12.29
N LYS A 162 17.89 5.87 -13.21
CA LYS A 162 16.58 6.50 -13.02
C LYS A 162 15.49 5.44 -12.79
N THR A 163 15.41 4.44 -13.67
CA THR A 163 14.41 3.39 -13.57
C THR A 163 14.61 2.54 -12.31
N LYS A 164 15.86 2.27 -11.92
CA LYS A 164 16.16 1.53 -10.68
C LYS A 164 15.70 2.26 -9.42
N GLU A 165 15.86 3.59 -9.36
CA GLU A 165 15.37 4.36 -8.20
C GLU A 165 13.84 4.29 -8.11
N ILE A 166 13.13 4.44 -9.24
CA ILE A 166 11.67 4.29 -9.29
C ILE A 166 11.27 2.87 -8.85
N LEU A 167 11.91 1.83 -9.38
CA LEU A 167 11.65 0.43 -8.99
C LEU A 167 11.82 0.19 -7.49
N LYS A 168 12.80 0.83 -6.87
CA LYS A 168 13.01 0.76 -5.43
C LYS A 168 11.80 1.30 -4.68
N ARG A 169 11.22 2.43 -5.10
CA ARG A 169 9.98 2.98 -4.49
C ARG A 169 8.81 2.02 -4.56
N PHE A 170 8.65 1.39 -5.72
CA PHE A 170 7.69 0.33 -5.98
C PHE A 170 7.89 -0.86 -5.01
N SER A 171 9.12 -1.33 -4.88
CA SER A 171 9.48 -2.42 -3.95
C SER A 171 9.25 -2.06 -2.49
N ASP A 172 9.61 -0.84 -2.09
CA ASP A 172 9.39 -0.35 -0.74
C ASP A 172 7.88 -0.33 -0.44
N ALA A 173 7.05 0.23 -1.34
CA ALA A 173 5.60 0.25 -1.18
C ALA A 173 5.01 -1.17 -1.01
N GLY A 174 5.41 -2.13 -1.84
CA GLY A 174 4.93 -3.51 -1.78
C GLY A 174 5.29 -4.20 -0.46
N LEU A 175 6.54 -4.03 0.00
CA LEU A 175 6.98 -4.57 1.29
C LEU A 175 6.18 -4.00 2.46
N ARG A 176 5.93 -2.69 2.47
CA ARG A 176 5.18 -2.02 3.55
C ARG A 176 3.72 -2.45 3.60
N LEU A 177 3.07 -2.60 2.45
CA LEU A 177 1.72 -3.15 2.39
C LEU A 177 1.68 -4.61 2.87
N GLY A 178 2.68 -5.43 2.50
CA GLY A 178 2.80 -6.82 2.99
C GLY A 178 2.91 -6.90 4.51
N GLN A 179 3.78 -6.08 5.11
CA GLN A 179 3.94 -5.98 6.57
C GLN A 179 2.65 -5.54 7.27
N ALA A 180 1.94 -4.55 6.71
CA ALA A 180 0.67 -4.10 7.25
C ALA A 180 -0.42 -5.18 7.12
N ALA A 181 -0.46 -5.93 6.02
CA ALA A 181 -1.40 -7.03 5.81
C ALA A 181 -1.15 -8.19 6.79
N GLU A 182 0.10 -8.51 7.08
CA GLU A 182 0.44 -9.51 8.10
C GLU A 182 -0.01 -9.06 9.50
N ALA A 183 0.28 -7.82 9.88
CA ALA A 183 -0.14 -7.26 11.17
C ALA A 183 -1.67 -7.21 11.31
N LEU A 184 -2.39 -6.89 10.23
CA LEU A 184 -3.85 -6.95 10.17
C LEU A 184 -4.37 -8.37 10.40
N GLY A 185 -3.74 -9.36 9.77
CA GLY A 185 -4.13 -10.76 9.95
C GLY A 185 -3.87 -11.26 11.36
N GLU A 186 -2.76 -10.88 11.98
CA GLU A 186 -2.48 -11.19 13.37
C GLU A 186 -3.50 -10.53 14.31
N LEU A 187 -3.87 -9.27 14.03
CA LEU A 187 -4.87 -8.54 14.80
C LEU A 187 -6.23 -9.23 14.79
N TYR A 188 -6.68 -9.73 13.62
CA TYR A 188 -7.92 -10.50 13.50
C TYR A 188 -7.84 -11.90 14.08
N SER A 189 -6.69 -12.56 14.00
CA SER A 189 -6.51 -13.88 14.62
C SER A 189 -6.63 -13.81 16.16
N ARG A 190 -6.24 -12.68 16.75
CA ARG A 190 -6.35 -12.43 18.20
C ARG A 190 -7.74 -11.94 18.62
N ASN A 191 -8.52 -11.36 17.70
CA ASN A 191 -9.88 -10.84 17.91
C ASN A 191 -10.84 -11.38 16.82
N PRO A 192 -11.22 -12.67 16.87
CA PRO A 192 -12.11 -13.28 15.89
C PRO A 192 -13.50 -12.63 15.84
#